data_AF-A0A3Q9JM50-F1
#
_entry.id   AF-A0A3Q9JM50-F1
#
_cell.length_a   1.000
_cell.length_b   1.000
_cell.length_c   1.000
_cell.angle_alpha   90.00
_cell.angle_beta   90.00
_cell.angle_gamma   90.00
#
_symmetry.space_group_name_H-M   'P 1'
#
loop_
_entity.id
_entity.type
_entity.pdbx_description
1 polymer ?
#
loop_
_entity_poly.entity_id
_entity_poly.type
_entity_poly.pdbx_seq_one_letter_code
_entity_poly.pdbx_strand_id
1 'polypeptide(L)'
;MWFPEAPSSFLSKVSSDNTAQNLEVQKERLTMDCSYTSCDVDAVYYIAAKQSERLQFEFILPVDVSVVTNINGLSSVATVSMIPYSISDRFNDNSSTKAYKAIFTGRLNAGDNFIQINYEQRLGLFESDYGYFTHSRFTEKFTYALGPLKEWQLAPDFSLDITLSTPKQRPDRDGWSLFKKRSISCQLDNSQQIKKGDKIIYYSRLDKQFPDELVCYMGDTDLLGRR
;
A
#
# COMPACT_ATOMS: atom_id res chain seq x y z
N MET A 1 5.59 11.42 -19.67
CA MET A 1 6.74 11.19 -18.76
C MET A 1 6.32 10.26 -17.63
N TRP A 2 7.20 9.33 -17.20
CA TRP A 2 6.93 8.33 -16.15
C TRP A 2 7.76 8.66 -14.90
N PHE A 3 7.12 8.67 -13.72
CA PHE A 3 7.80 8.83 -12.44
C PHE A 3 7.53 7.58 -11.59
N PRO A 4 8.41 6.56 -11.62
CA PRO A 4 8.25 5.37 -10.79
C PRO A 4 8.42 5.69 -9.31
N GLU A 5 7.58 5.06 -8.51
CA GLU A 5 7.86 4.87 -7.09
C GLU A 5 7.81 3.37 -6.81
N ALA A 6 8.75 2.90 -6.00
CA ALA A 6 8.78 1.51 -5.59
C ALA A 6 7.47 1.16 -4.84
N PRO A 7 7.12 -0.13 -4.73
CA PRO A 7 6.08 -0.56 -3.81
C PRO A 7 6.54 -0.42 -2.35
N SER A 8 5.64 -0.04 -1.44
CA SER A 8 5.79 -0.38 -0.02
C SER A 8 5.53 -1.87 0.16
N SER A 9 6.21 -2.55 1.08
CA SER A 9 6.08 -3.99 1.29
C SER A 9 5.71 -4.33 2.71
N PHE A 10 5.03 -5.47 2.86
CA PHE A 10 4.57 -6.04 4.10
C PHE A 10 5.66 -6.19 5.19
N LEU A 11 5.22 -6.28 6.45
CA LEU A 11 6.05 -6.51 7.64
C LEU A 11 6.88 -7.80 7.56
N SER A 12 8.20 -7.69 7.49
CA SER A 12 9.14 -8.81 7.62
C SER A 12 9.66 -8.95 9.07
N LYS A 13 10.06 -10.16 9.46
CA LYS A 13 10.67 -10.47 10.77
C LYS A 13 12.19 -10.54 10.63
N VAL A 14 12.93 -10.00 11.60
CA VAL A 14 14.35 -10.38 11.76
C VAL A 14 14.42 -11.71 12.49
N SER A 15 14.92 -12.73 11.79
CA SER A 15 15.01 -14.12 12.24
C SER A 15 15.73 -14.27 13.59
N SER A 16 15.11 -15.03 14.50
CA SER A 16 15.82 -15.88 15.46
C SER A 16 15.12 -17.25 15.53
N ASP A 17 15.35 -18.08 14.52
CA ASP A 17 15.22 -19.56 14.38
C ASP A 17 14.15 -20.41 15.12
N ASN A 18 13.21 -19.86 15.88
CA ASN A 18 12.04 -20.58 16.43
C ASN A 18 10.77 -19.70 16.59
N THR A 19 10.87 -18.39 16.35
CA THR A 19 9.78 -17.41 16.49
C THR A 19 8.73 -17.49 15.37
N ALA A 20 9.04 -18.12 14.23
CA ALA A 20 8.12 -18.22 13.10
C ALA A 20 6.91 -19.14 13.37
N GLN A 21 7.04 -20.14 14.26
CA GLN A 21 5.97 -21.11 14.55
C GLN A 21 4.98 -20.67 15.65
N ASN A 22 5.22 -19.52 16.27
CA ASN A 22 4.43 -19.01 17.39
C ASN A 22 3.51 -17.86 17.04
N LEU A 23 3.58 -17.35 15.82
CA LEU A 23 2.82 -16.20 15.36
C LEU A 23 2.00 -16.56 14.14
N GLU A 24 0.72 -16.24 14.18
CA GLU A 24 -0.21 -16.44 13.09
C GLU A 24 -0.88 -15.11 12.73
N VAL A 25 -0.83 -14.73 11.46
CA VAL A 25 -1.53 -13.53 10.96
C VAL A 25 -2.97 -13.91 10.67
N GLN A 26 -3.90 -13.29 11.38
CA GLN A 26 -5.33 -13.51 11.23
C GLN A 26 -5.92 -12.60 10.16
N LYS A 27 -5.43 -11.36 10.08
CA LYS A 27 -6.00 -10.35 9.20
C LYS A 27 -5.02 -9.23 8.90
N GLU A 28 -5.11 -8.67 7.71
CA GLU A 28 -4.57 -7.35 7.39
C GLU A 28 -5.73 -6.43 6.99
N ARG A 29 -5.68 -5.18 7.46
CA ARG A 29 -6.49 -4.08 6.93
C ARG A 29 -5.54 -3.04 6.34
N LEU A 30 -5.67 -2.80 5.05
CA LEU A 30 -4.90 -1.78 4.33
C LEU A 30 -5.85 -0.66 3.91
N THR A 31 -5.68 0.52 4.51
CA THR A 31 -6.42 1.72 4.16
C THR A 31 -5.49 2.72 3.51
N MET A 32 -5.90 3.28 2.37
CA MET A 32 -5.15 4.28 1.60
C MET A 32 -6.06 5.47 1.36
N ASP A 33 -5.81 6.59 2.02
CA ASP A 33 -6.51 7.85 1.76
C ASP A 33 -5.66 8.74 0.86
N CYS A 34 -5.99 8.73 -0.43
CA CYS A 34 -5.18 9.33 -1.47
C CYS A 34 -5.65 10.74 -1.82
N SER A 35 -4.71 11.68 -1.85
CA SER A 35 -4.85 12.97 -2.52
C SER A 35 -4.58 12.82 -4.04
N TYR A 36 -3.97 13.83 -4.66
CA TYR A 36 -3.51 13.78 -6.06
C TYR A 36 -2.02 13.47 -6.20
N THR A 37 -1.27 13.56 -5.10
CA THR A 37 0.20 13.42 -5.11
C THR A 37 0.71 12.37 -4.14
N SER A 38 -0.08 12.02 -3.14
CA SER A 38 0.28 11.05 -2.11
C SER A 38 -0.96 10.39 -1.49
N CYS A 39 -0.75 9.29 -0.79
CA CYS A 39 -1.71 8.62 0.06
C CYS A 39 -1.19 8.53 1.49
N ASP A 40 -2.06 8.82 2.44
CA ASP A 40 -1.87 8.42 3.83
C ASP A 40 -2.24 6.93 3.92
N VAL A 41 -1.25 6.10 4.25
CA VAL A 41 -1.40 4.65 4.32
C VAL A 41 -1.48 4.20 5.78
N ASP A 42 -2.47 3.37 6.07
CA ASP A 42 -2.68 2.72 7.36
C ASP A 42 -2.78 1.21 7.13
N ALA A 43 -1.72 0.48 7.49
CA ALA A 43 -1.65 -0.97 7.43
C ALA A 43 -1.74 -1.55 8.84
N VAL A 44 -2.81 -2.30 9.12
CA VAL A 44 -3.07 -2.91 10.43
C VAL A 44 -3.06 -4.43 10.31
N TYR A 45 -2.12 -5.06 11.00
CA TYR A 45 -1.96 -6.50 11.09
C TYR A 45 -2.52 -7.00 12.41
N TYR A 46 -3.42 -7.98 12.34
CA TYR A 46 -3.92 -8.70 13.50
C TYR A 46 -3.18 -10.03 13.60
N ILE A 47 -2.49 -10.23 14.72
CA ILE A 47 -1.53 -11.33 14.90
C ILE A 47 -1.85 -12.05 16.20
N ALA A 48 -2.11 -13.35 16.11
CA ALA A 48 -2.17 -14.24 17.26
C ALA A 48 -0.76 -14.70 17.63
N ALA A 49 -0.40 -14.59 18.90
CA ALA A 49 0.86 -15.09 19.43
C ALA A 49 0.61 -16.17 20.49
N LYS A 50 1.29 -17.31 20.38
CA LYS A 50 1.17 -18.41 21.37
C LYS A 50 1.73 -18.04 22.74
N GLN A 51 2.69 -17.11 22.78
CA GLN A 51 3.36 -16.66 23.99
C GLN A 51 3.73 -15.18 23.87
N SER A 52 3.99 -14.53 25.02
CA SER A 52 4.49 -13.15 24.98
C SER A 52 5.96 -13.12 24.57
N GLU A 53 6.29 -12.27 23.61
CA GLU A 53 7.64 -12.14 23.09
C GLU A 53 7.94 -10.72 22.62
N ARG A 54 9.21 -10.34 22.68
CA ARG A 54 9.69 -9.07 22.15
C ARG A 54 10.40 -9.34 20.83
N LEU A 55 9.95 -8.67 19.77
CA LEU A 55 10.43 -8.88 18.41
C LEU A 55 10.90 -7.57 17.79
N GLN A 56 11.79 -7.73 16.81
CA GLN A 56 12.13 -6.68 15.87
C GLN A 56 11.38 -6.96 14.56
N PHE A 57 10.72 -5.92 14.08
CA PHE A 57 9.99 -5.93 12.83
C PHE A 57 10.65 -5.01 11.82
N GLU A 58 10.50 -5.36 10.55
CA GLU A 58 11.02 -4.62 9.40
C GLU A 58 9.89 -4.34 8.42
N PHE A 59 9.80 -3.12 7.91
CA PHE A 59 8.81 -2.75 6.91
C PHE A 59 9.53 -2.06 5.74
N ILE A 60 9.29 -2.51 4.52
CA ILE A 60 9.98 -1.97 3.34
C ILE A 60 9.13 -0.87 2.72
N LEU A 61 9.76 0.23 2.33
CA LEU A 61 9.12 1.42 1.82
C LEU A 61 9.84 1.93 0.58
N PRO A 62 9.14 2.63 -0.31
CA PRO A 62 9.74 3.17 -1.52
C PRO A 62 10.37 4.55 -1.33
N VAL A 63 10.10 5.19 -0.19
CA VAL A 63 10.47 6.57 0.09
C VAL A 63 11.05 6.70 1.50
N ASP A 64 11.96 7.66 1.67
CA ASP A 64 12.56 8.01 2.96
C ASP A 64 11.59 8.90 3.74
N VAL A 65 10.61 8.28 4.40
CA VAL A 65 9.56 8.97 5.16
C VAL A 65 9.52 8.44 6.57
N SER A 66 9.12 9.30 7.52
CA SER A 66 8.87 8.86 8.90
C SER A 66 7.71 7.88 8.94
N VAL A 67 7.92 6.77 9.66
CA VAL A 67 6.92 5.71 9.83
C VAL A 67 6.54 5.64 11.29
N VAL A 68 5.25 5.86 11.56
CA VAL A 68 4.68 5.72 12.89
C VAL A 68 4.13 4.31 13.04
N THR A 69 4.51 3.64 14.10
CA THR A 69 4.09 2.27 14.39
C THR A 69 3.35 2.25 15.71
N ASN A 70 2.25 1.51 15.80
CA ASN A 70 1.52 1.29 17.04
C ASN A 70 1.37 -0.21 17.27
N ILE A 71 1.90 -0.70 18.40
CA ILE A 71 1.79 -2.10 18.79
C ILE A 71 1.00 -2.16 20.08
N ASN A 72 -0.18 -2.77 20.04
CA ASN A 72 -1.05 -2.92 21.20
C ASN A 72 -1.32 -1.60 21.97
N GLY A 73 -1.43 -0.48 21.24
CA GLY A 73 -1.69 0.85 21.80
C GLY A 73 -0.44 1.68 22.09
N LEU A 74 0.75 1.11 21.95
CA LEU A 74 2.02 1.81 22.18
C LEU A 74 2.61 2.32 20.86
N SER A 75 2.58 3.64 20.67
CA SER A 75 3.13 4.30 19.49
C SER A 75 4.63 4.55 19.60
N SER A 76 5.35 4.35 18.51
CA SER A 76 6.76 4.70 18.33
C SER A 76 7.03 5.17 16.90
N VAL A 77 8.13 5.88 16.69
CA VAL A 77 8.63 6.19 15.34
C VAL A 77 9.69 5.17 14.99
N ALA A 78 9.57 4.54 13.82
CA ALA A 78 10.54 3.56 13.35
C ALA A 78 11.84 4.22 12.85
N THR A 79 12.95 3.50 12.96
CA THR A 79 14.23 3.94 12.37
C THR A 79 14.24 3.56 10.91
N VAL A 80 14.31 4.55 10.02
CA VAL A 80 14.32 4.34 8.57
C VAL A 80 15.74 4.41 8.04
N SER A 81 16.12 3.45 7.19
CA SER A 81 17.44 3.38 6.56
C SER A 81 17.32 2.92 5.11
N MET A 82 18.18 3.44 4.24
CA MET A 82 18.22 3.02 2.83
C MET A 82 18.75 1.59 2.72
N ILE A 83 18.13 0.79 1.85
CA ILE A 83 18.58 -0.55 1.51
C ILE A 83 19.51 -0.44 0.29
N PRO A 84 20.75 -0.96 0.34
CA PRO A 84 21.71 -0.86 -0.76
C PRO A 84 21.41 -1.80 -1.95
N TYR A 85 20.17 -2.28 -2.12
CA TYR A 85 19.77 -3.23 -3.16
C TYR A 85 18.76 -2.59 -4.13
N SER A 86 18.98 -2.75 -5.44
CA SER A 86 17.96 -2.45 -6.45
C SER A 86 16.92 -3.57 -6.42
N ILE A 87 15.66 -3.26 -6.10
CA ILE A 87 14.58 -4.19 -6.41
C ILE A 87 14.67 -4.42 -7.93
N SER A 88 14.96 -5.65 -8.34
CA SER A 88 15.11 -5.98 -9.76
C SER A 88 13.80 -5.70 -10.46
N ASP A 89 13.78 -4.64 -11.25
CA ASP A 89 12.63 -4.25 -12.03
C ASP A 89 12.21 -5.39 -12.96
N ARG A 90 11.03 -5.97 -12.71
CA ARG A 90 10.24 -6.63 -13.76
C ARG A 90 9.75 -5.61 -14.81
N PHE A 91 10.05 -4.33 -14.63
CA PHE A 91 9.71 -3.22 -15.51
C PHE A 91 10.99 -2.61 -16.08
N ASN A 92 11.42 -3.15 -17.21
CA ASN A 92 12.55 -2.70 -18.02
C ASN A 92 12.62 -1.17 -18.18
N ASP A 93 13.28 -0.47 -17.24
CA ASP A 93 13.76 0.89 -17.39
C ASP A 93 14.89 1.17 -16.37
N ASN A 94 15.94 1.87 -16.79
CA ASN A 94 17.23 2.02 -16.08
C ASN A 94 17.18 2.91 -14.82
N SER A 95 16.03 3.03 -14.12
CA SER A 95 15.93 3.82 -12.89
C SER A 95 16.21 2.95 -11.67
N SER A 96 17.32 3.18 -10.98
CA SER A 96 17.59 2.55 -9.69
C SER A 96 16.55 3.00 -8.65
N THR A 97 15.44 2.28 -8.52
CA THR A 97 14.41 2.59 -7.53
C THR A 97 14.97 2.29 -6.14
N LYS A 98 15.20 3.33 -5.33
CA LYS A 98 15.71 3.20 -3.97
C LYS A 98 14.62 2.59 -3.08
N ALA A 99 14.98 1.62 -2.26
CA ALA A 99 14.12 1.08 -1.22
C ALA A 99 14.67 1.48 0.16
N TYR A 100 13.76 1.62 1.11
CA TYR A 100 14.04 1.98 2.49
C TYR A 100 13.46 0.91 3.40
N LYS A 101 14.07 0.72 4.56
CA LYS A 101 13.64 -0.20 5.59
C LYS A 101 13.38 0.56 6.88
N ALA A 102 12.15 0.50 7.36
CA ALA A 102 11.75 0.93 8.68
C ALA A 102 11.89 -0.23 9.66
N ILE A 103 12.74 -0.06 10.68
CA ILE A 103 12.95 -1.05 11.73
C ILE A 103 12.36 -0.53 13.04
N PHE A 104 11.60 -1.37 13.73
CA PHE A 104 11.05 -1.06 15.03
C PHE A 104 10.98 -2.31 15.91
N THR A 105 10.93 -2.13 17.23
CA THR A 105 10.80 -3.24 18.17
C THR A 105 9.52 -3.11 18.97
N GLY A 106 8.87 -4.23 19.24
CA GLY A 106 7.65 -4.26 20.01
C GLY A 106 7.46 -5.54 20.78
N ARG A 107 6.54 -5.52 21.73
CA ARG A 107 6.14 -6.68 22.51
C ARG A 107 4.77 -7.17 22.04
N LEU A 108 4.70 -8.43 21.67
CA LEU A 108 3.46 -9.15 21.51
C LEU A 108 3.12 -9.86 22.84
N ASN A 109 1.86 -9.82 23.22
CA ASN A 109 1.29 -10.57 24.34
C ASN A 109 0.81 -11.93 23.83
N ALA A 110 0.68 -12.92 24.72
CA ALA A 110 0.00 -14.15 24.35
C ALA A 110 -1.47 -13.86 24.01
N GLY A 111 -1.99 -14.48 22.95
CA GLY A 111 -3.31 -14.21 22.39
C GLY A 111 -3.27 -13.19 21.25
N ASP A 112 -4.31 -12.38 21.14
CA ASP A 112 -4.49 -11.44 20.03
C ASP A 112 -3.70 -10.15 20.22
N ASN A 113 -3.09 -9.70 19.13
CA ASN A 113 -2.31 -8.47 19.07
C ASN A 113 -2.66 -7.70 17.80
N PHE A 114 -2.33 -6.41 17.79
CA PHE A 114 -2.29 -5.65 16.55
C PHE A 114 -0.99 -4.87 16.40
N ILE A 115 -0.57 -4.76 15.15
CA ILE A 115 0.54 -3.90 14.72
C ILE A 115 -0.04 -2.98 13.63
N GLN A 116 -0.03 -1.68 13.89
CA GLN A 116 -0.46 -0.65 12.95
C GLN A 116 0.76 0.11 12.45
N ILE A 117 0.82 0.37 11.15
CA ILE A 117 1.90 1.11 10.49
C ILE A 117 1.27 2.25 9.69
N ASN A 118 1.70 3.46 9.99
CA ASN A 118 1.26 4.69 9.35
C ASN A 118 2.41 5.41 8.69
N TYR A 119 2.23 5.76 7.42
CA TYR A 119 3.21 6.49 6.63
C TYR A 119 2.53 7.17 5.43
N GLU A 120 3.20 8.17 4.87
CA GLU A 120 2.78 8.79 3.62
C GLU A 120 3.52 8.14 2.44
N GLN A 121 2.79 7.67 1.44
CA GLN A 121 3.36 7.19 0.19
C GLN A 121 3.02 8.18 -0.92
N ARG A 122 4.00 8.58 -1.72
CA ARG A 122 3.71 9.38 -2.90
C ARG A 122 3.09 8.52 -4.00
N LEU A 123 2.51 9.17 -5.00
CA LEU A 123 1.85 8.52 -6.12
C LEU A 123 2.71 8.64 -7.37
N GLY A 124 2.89 7.52 -8.07
CA GLY A 124 3.46 7.54 -9.41
C GLY A 124 2.52 8.24 -10.37
N LEU A 125 3.05 9.01 -11.33
CA LEU A 125 2.26 9.71 -12.33
C LEU A 125 2.52 9.13 -13.72
N PHE A 126 1.43 8.83 -14.42
CA PHE A 126 1.45 8.39 -15.81
C PHE A 126 0.75 9.41 -16.68
N GLU A 127 1.51 10.10 -17.51
CA GLU A 127 0.97 10.97 -18.53
C GLU A 127 0.33 10.15 -19.67
N SER A 128 -0.84 10.58 -20.13
CA SER A 128 -1.61 10.03 -21.24
C SER A 128 -2.08 11.19 -22.14
N ASP A 129 -2.14 10.94 -23.44
CA ASP A 129 -2.47 11.91 -24.50
C ASP A 129 -1.54 13.15 -24.56
N TYR A 130 -0.36 12.99 -25.17
CA TYR A 130 0.55 14.09 -25.52
C TYR A 130 0.37 14.46 -27.01
N GLY A 131 0.08 15.73 -27.30
CA GLY A 131 -0.10 16.20 -28.69
C GLY A 131 -0.08 17.73 -28.80
N TYR A 132 0.25 18.25 -29.99
CA TYR A 132 0.41 19.69 -30.29
C TYR A 132 -0.83 20.56 -30.01
N PHE A 133 -2.00 19.96 -29.74
CA PHE A 133 -3.28 20.66 -29.49
C PHE A 133 -4.09 20.08 -28.31
N THR A 134 -3.53 19.17 -27.51
CA THR A 134 -4.25 18.53 -26.39
C THR A 134 -3.51 18.76 -25.07
N HIS A 135 -4.24 19.11 -24.02
CA HIS A 135 -3.67 19.21 -22.67
C HIS A 135 -3.28 17.82 -22.16
N SER A 136 -2.07 17.68 -21.63
CA SER A 136 -1.61 16.43 -21.00
C SER A 136 -2.55 16.00 -19.89
N ARG A 137 -2.96 14.73 -19.90
CA ARG A 137 -3.78 14.11 -18.86
C ARG A 137 -2.95 13.12 -18.09
N PHE A 138 -3.28 12.93 -16.81
CA PHE A 138 -2.47 12.09 -15.92
C PHE A 138 -3.36 11.08 -15.20
N THR A 139 -2.85 9.86 -15.04
CA THR A 139 -3.36 8.88 -14.08
C THR A 139 -2.35 8.71 -12.96
N GLU A 140 -2.83 8.66 -11.72
CA GLU A 140 -2.03 8.34 -10.54
C GLU A 140 -1.96 6.82 -10.36
N LYS A 141 -0.79 6.30 -10.00
CA LYS A 141 -0.56 4.89 -9.68
C LYS A 141 -0.12 4.74 -8.23
N PHE A 142 -0.83 3.88 -7.51
CA PHE A 142 -0.43 3.38 -6.20
C PHE A 142 0.01 1.92 -6.35
N THR A 143 1.08 1.56 -5.64
CA THR A 143 1.69 0.23 -5.69
C THR A 143 2.02 -0.25 -4.27
N TYR A 144 1.66 -1.48 -3.92
CA TYR A 144 1.96 -2.10 -2.63
C TYR A 144 2.26 -3.59 -2.79
N ALA A 145 3.39 -4.05 -2.27
CA ALA A 145 3.85 -5.42 -2.31
C ALA A 145 3.24 -6.22 -1.15
N LEU A 146 2.29 -7.08 -1.50
CA LEU A 146 1.62 -8.01 -0.60
C LEU A 146 2.40 -9.31 -0.41
N GLY A 147 3.26 -9.66 -1.38
CA GLY A 147 4.02 -10.92 -1.43
C GLY A 147 4.69 -11.33 -0.11
N PRO A 148 5.41 -10.43 0.61
CA PRO A 148 6.10 -10.82 1.84
C PRO A 148 5.17 -11.30 2.97
N LEU A 149 3.87 -10.97 2.94
CA LEU A 149 2.90 -11.54 3.88
C LEU A 149 2.77 -13.06 3.74
N LYS A 150 2.99 -13.60 2.54
CA LYS A 150 2.88 -15.04 2.27
C LYS A 150 3.96 -15.86 2.99
N GLU A 151 5.02 -15.22 3.45
CA GLU A 151 6.07 -15.85 4.26
C GLU A 151 5.64 -16.07 5.72
N TRP A 152 4.54 -15.46 6.15
CA TRP A 152 3.97 -15.67 7.48
C TRP A 152 3.04 -16.88 7.52
N GLN A 153 2.89 -17.46 8.71
CA GLN A 153 1.80 -18.39 8.96
C GLN A 153 0.47 -17.63 8.95
N LEU A 154 -0.40 -17.91 7.98
CA LEU A 154 -1.72 -17.29 7.87
C LEU A 154 -2.80 -18.17 8.50
N ALA A 155 -3.66 -17.58 9.34
CA ALA A 155 -4.81 -18.26 9.95
C ALA A 155 -5.72 -18.88 8.89
N PRO A 156 -6.36 -20.05 9.10
CA PRO A 156 -7.24 -20.69 8.11
C PRO A 156 -8.29 -19.75 7.47
N ASP A 157 -8.84 -18.83 8.26
CA ASP A 157 -9.83 -17.82 7.91
C ASP A 157 -9.23 -16.43 7.62
N PHE A 158 -7.94 -16.39 7.28
CA PHE A 158 -7.22 -15.17 6.97
C PHE A 158 -7.98 -14.30 5.97
N SER A 159 -7.99 -12.99 6.22
CA SER A 159 -8.53 -12.01 5.27
C SER A 159 -7.68 -10.76 5.16
N LEU A 160 -7.64 -10.21 3.96
CA LEU A 160 -7.02 -8.94 3.63
C LEU A 160 -8.10 -7.98 3.16
N ASP A 161 -8.40 -6.99 3.99
CA ASP A 161 -9.38 -5.94 3.68
C ASP A 161 -8.66 -4.72 3.12
N ILE A 162 -8.96 -4.37 1.87
CA ILE A 162 -8.33 -3.25 1.16
C ILE A 162 -9.37 -2.15 1.00
N THR A 163 -9.03 -0.93 1.41
CA THR A 163 -9.84 0.28 1.17
C THR A 163 -8.97 1.37 0.60
N LEU A 164 -9.30 1.84 -0.61
CA LEU A 164 -8.65 2.98 -1.24
C LEU A 164 -9.68 4.09 -1.41
N SER A 165 -9.33 5.32 -1.03
CA SER A 165 -10.18 6.47 -1.33
C SER A 165 -9.41 7.59 -2.03
N THR A 166 -10.08 8.31 -2.92
CA THR A 166 -9.52 9.46 -3.64
C THR A 166 -10.62 10.50 -3.88
N PRO A 167 -10.31 11.81 -3.96
CA PRO A 167 -11.29 12.83 -4.34
C PRO A 167 -12.01 12.52 -5.65
N LYS A 168 -13.30 12.87 -5.73
CA LYS A 168 -14.15 12.70 -6.92
C LYS A 168 -13.78 13.62 -8.07
N GLN A 169 -13.24 14.80 -7.77
CA GLN A 169 -12.93 15.87 -8.70
C GLN A 169 -11.52 16.36 -8.42
N ARG A 170 -10.76 16.76 -9.45
CA ARG A 170 -9.51 17.50 -9.25
C ARG A 170 -9.83 19.00 -9.05
N PRO A 171 -9.05 19.76 -8.27
CA PRO A 171 -9.14 21.22 -8.23
C PRO A 171 -8.81 21.74 -9.62
N ASP A 172 -9.60 22.69 -10.11
CA ASP A 172 -9.68 23.16 -11.51
C ASP A 172 -8.34 23.21 -12.25
N ARG A 173 -8.07 22.16 -13.02
CA ARG A 173 -7.11 22.17 -14.15
C ARG A 173 -7.82 21.99 -15.49
N ASP A 174 -9.10 21.59 -15.46
CA ASP A 174 -9.96 21.33 -16.60
C ASP A 174 -11.23 22.17 -16.45
N GLY A 175 -11.19 23.41 -16.96
CA GLY A 175 -12.39 24.23 -17.09
C GLY A 175 -13.53 23.43 -17.73
N TRP A 176 -14.69 23.41 -17.07
CA TRP A 176 -15.98 22.98 -17.60
C TRP A 176 -16.11 21.51 -18.02
N SER A 177 -15.34 20.58 -17.43
CA SER A 177 -15.50 19.16 -17.74
C SER A 177 -16.55 18.45 -16.87
N LEU A 178 -17.83 18.79 -17.06
CA LEU A 178 -18.98 18.13 -16.41
C LEU A 178 -19.15 16.65 -16.82
N PHE A 179 -18.40 16.17 -17.82
CA PHE A 179 -18.55 14.82 -18.38
C PHE A 179 -17.42 13.85 -18.02
N LYS A 180 -16.29 14.34 -17.46
CA LYS A 180 -15.19 13.47 -17.05
C LYS A 180 -15.46 12.92 -15.65
N LYS A 181 -15.70 11.62 -15.57
CA LYS A 181 -15.89 10.91 -14.30
C LYS A 181 -14.54 10.33 -13.87
N ARG A 182 -14.10 10.61 -12.66
CA ARG A 182 -12.96 9.92 -12.04
C ARG A 182 -13.39 8.54 -11.53
N SER A 183 -12.46 7.59 -11.51
CA SER A 183 -12.64 6.24 -10.96
C SER A 183 -11.33 5.71 -10.40
N ILE A 184 -11.42 4.61 -9.66
CA ILE A 184 -10.32 3.78 -9.21
C ILE A 184 -10.39 2.47 -10.00
N SER A 185 -9.24 1.94 -10.41
CA SER A 185 -9.10 0.61 -11.02
C SER A 185 -7.91 -0.09 -10.39
N CYS A 186 -8.16 -1.11 -9.58
CA CYS A 186 -7.13 -1.99 -9.06
C CYS A 186 -7.22 -3.35 -9.75
N GLN A 187 -6.08 -4.01 -9.99
CA GLN A 187 -6.01 -5.34 -10.62
C GLN A 187 -6.44 -6.46 -9.65
N LEU A 188 -7.65 -6.36 -9.11
CA LEU A 188 -8.24 -7.32 -8.18
C LEU A 188 -9.67 -7.66 -8.60
N ASP A 189 -10.01 -8.94 -8.46
CA ASP A 189 -11.36 -9.44 -8.63
C ASP A 189 -12.27 -9.05 -7.45
N ASN A 190 -13.59 -9.16 -7.63
CA ASN A 190 -14.60 -8.99 -6.59
C ASN A 190 -14.53 -7.67 -5.80
N SER A 191 -14.24 -6.59 -6.52
CA SER A 191 -14.18 -5.26 -5.94
C SER A 191 -15.46 -4.47 -6.09
N GLN A 192 -15.67 -3.53 -5.18
CA GLN A 192 -16.81 -2.64 -5.20
C GLN A 192 -16.33 -1.20 -5.07
N GLN A 193 -16.99 -0.30 -5.80
CA GLN A 193 -16.68 1.12 -5.77
C GLN A 193 -17.94 1.91 -5.47
N ILE A 194 -17.85 2.79 -4.49
CA ILE A 194 -18.94 3.70 -4.10
C ILE A 194 -18.48 5.15 -4.15
N LYS A 195 -19.43 6.05 -4.37
CA LYS A 195 -19.21 7.50 -4.38
C LYS A 195 -19.89 8.10 -3.15
N LYS A 196 -19.13 8.46 -2.12
CA LYS A 196 -19.65 9.01 -0.86
C LYS A 196 -19.07 10.40 -0.59
N GLY A 197 -19.93 11.40 -0.36
CA GLY A 197 -19.48 12.78 -0.15
C GLY A 197 -18.69 13.32 -1.34
N ASP A 198 -17.46 13.75 -1.11
CA ASP A 198 -16.47 14.25 -2.08
C ASP A 198 -15.45 13.17 -2.51
N LYS A 199 -15.57 11.92 -2.02
CA LYS A 199 -14.63 10.83 -2.31
C LYS A 199 -15.23 9.67 -3.12
N ILE A 200 -14.37 9.05 -3.92
CA ILE A 200 -14.57 7.71 -4.48
C ILE A 200 -13.89 6.75 -3.53
N ILE A 201 -14.60 5.69 -3.13
CA ILE A 201 -14.07 4.68 -2.23
C ILE A 201 -14.15 3.34 -2.95
N TYR A 202 -13.01 2.71 -3.12
CA TYR A 202 -12.83 1.35 -3.59
C TYR A 202 -12.61 0.45 -2.39
N TYR A 203 -13.25 -0.71 -2.40
CA TYR A 203 -12.98 -1.75 -1.42
C TYR A 203 -12.93 -3.12 -2.08
N SER A 204 -12.05 -3.95 -1.56
CA SER A 204 -11.94 -5.37 -1.90
C SER A 204 -11.58 -6.15 -0.65
N ARG A 205 -12.00 -7.41 -0.61
CA ARG A 205 -11.63 -8.36 0.44
C ARG A 205 -11.07 -9.59 -0.23
N LEU A 206 -9.83 -9.92 0.11
CA LEU A 206 -9.11 -11.07 -0.41
C LEU A 206 -8.97 -12.14 0.67
N ASP A 207 -8.97 -13.39 0.25
CA ASP A 207 -8.58 -14.53 1.09
C ASP A 207 -7.07 -14.80 0.94
N LYS A 208 -6.59 -15.98 1.33
CA LYS A 208 -5.18 -16.39 1.24
C LYS A 208 -4.59 -16.39 -0.18
N GLN A 209 -5.42 -16.40 -1.22
CA GLN A 209 -4.99 -16.42 -2.62
C GLN A 209 -4.83 -14.99 -3.19
N PHE A 210 -4.34 -14.06 -2.39
CA PHE A 210 -4.07 -12.68 -2.81
C PHE A 210 -2.85 -12.59 -3.76
N PRO A 211 -2.78 -11.59 -4.65
CA PRO A 211 -1.64 -11.42 -5.56
C PRO A 211 -0.37 -10.97 -4.81
N ASP A 212 0.80 -11.05 -5.45
CA ASP A 212 2.04 -10.56 -4.82
C ASP A 212 2.11 -9.04 -4.75
N GLU A 213 1.31 -8.35 -5.56
CA GLU A 213 1.31 -6.89 -5.68
C GLU A 213 -0.11 -6.37 -5.85
N LEU A 214 -0.42 -5.28 -5.16
CA LEU A 214 -1.57 -4.44 -5.37
C LEU A 214 -1.15 -3.27 -6.24
N VAL A 215 -1.73 -3.19 -7.43
CA VAL A 215 -1.57 -2.04 -8.33
C VAL A 215 -2.93 -1.39 -8.54
N CYS A 216 -3.02 -0.12 -8.15
CA CYS A 216 -4.23 0.70 -8.31
C CYS A 216 -3.93 1.93 -9.16
N TYR A 217 -4.80 2.18 -10.13
CA TYR A 217 -4.79 3.40 -10.93
C TYR A 217 -5.99 4.28 -10.54
N MET A 218 -5.73 5.56 -10.39
CA MET A 218 -6.74 6.58 -10.15
C MET A 218 -6.67 7.59 -11.29
N GLY A 219 -7.83 8.04 -11.77
CA GLY A 219 -7.86 8.90 -12.95
C GLY A 219 -9.23 8.99 -13.58
N ASP A 220 -9.30 9.73 -14.68
CA ASP A 220 -10.51 9.80 -15.49
C ASP A 220 -10.83 8.41 -16.07
N THR A 221 -12.10 8.01 -16.03
CA THR A 221 -12.54 6.66 -16.41
C THR A 221 -12.08 6.23 -17.81
N ASP A 222 -12.06 7.16 -18.76
CA ASP A 222 -11.63 6.90 -20.14
C ASP A 222 -10.13 6.64 -20.31
N LEU A 223 -9.31 7.03 -19.32
CA LEU A 223 -7.88 6.74 -19.28
C LEU A 223 -7.57 5.38 -18.62
N LEU A 224 -8.50 4.85 -17.84
CA LEU A 224 -8.31 3.60 -17.09
C LEU A 224 -8.61 2.35 -17.93
N GLY A 225 -9.51 2.45 -18.93
CA GLY A 225 -9.89 1.33 -19.80
C GLY A 225 -8.92 1.00 -20.95
N ARG A 226 -7.80 1.73 -21.06
CA ARG A 226 -6.77 1.51 -22.11
C ARG A 226 -5.57 0.67 -21.63
N ARG A 227 -5.66 0.02 -20.47
CA ARG A 227 -4.55 -0.68 -19.81
C ARG A 227 -4.94 -2.07 -19.33
#